data_AF-A0A7V8Y1K4-F1
#
_entry.id   AF-A0A7V8Y1K4-F1
#
_cell.length_a   1.000
_cell.length_b   1.000
_cell.length_c   1.000
_cell.angle_alpha   90.00
_cell.angle_beta   90.00
_cell.angle_gamma   90.00
#
_symmetry.space_group_name_H-M   'P 1'
#
loop_
_entity.id
_entity.type
_entity.pdbx_description
1 polymer ?
#
loop_
_entity_poly.entity_id
_entity_poly.type
_entity_poly.pdbx_seq_one_letter_code
_entity_poly.pdbx_strand_id
1 'polypeptide(L)' 'MPENTMSDEAAIVAAAEKLGQCDGYVVLAVDPQTGEVDAHGPYDGITATVKADKLRRDFDQGGLEDVTVGVVRLHTAA' A
#
# COMPACT_ATOMS: atom_id res chain seq x y z
N MET A 1 -2.59 3.45 -38.19
CA MET A 1 -1.57 2.87 -37.29
C MET A 1 -2.20 2.73 -35.90
N PRO A 2 -2.76 1.57 -35.54
CA PRO A 2 -3.50 1.33 -34.28
C PRO A 2 -2.70 0.50 -33.24
N GLU A 3 -1.39 0.32 -33.43
CA GLU A 3 -0.59 -0.63 -32.66
C GLU A 3 -0.35 -0.22 -31.19
N ASN A 4 -0.47 1.06 -30.84
CA ASN A 4 -0.25 1.52 -29.45
C ASN A 4 -1.39 1.16 -28.49
N THR A 5 -2.64 1.14 -28.95
CA THR A 5 -3.81 0.96 -28.06
C THR A 5 -3.91 -0.44 -27.47
N MET A 6 -3.55 -1.47 -28.25
CA MET A 6 -3.52 -2.87 -27.78
C MET A 6 -2.41 -3.10 -26.75
N SER A 7 -1.28 -2.38 -26.86
CA SER A 7 -0.17 -2.47 -25.91
C SER A 7 -0.52 -1.85 -24.55
N ASP A 8 -1.30 -0.76 -24.55
CA ASP A 8 -1.72 -0.09 -23.32
C ASP A 8 -2.77 -0.91 -22.55
N GLU A 9 -3.72 -1.52 -23.26
CA GLU A 9 -4.73 -2.38 -22.64
C GLU A 9 -4.10 -3.65 -22.03
N ALA A 10 -3.15 -4.27 -22.74
CA ALA A 10 -2.38 -5.40 -22.21
C ALA A 10 -1.54 -5.01 -20.97
N ALA A 11 -0.97 -3.80 -20.95
CA ALA A 11 -0.23 -3.29 -19.79
C ALA A 11 -1.14 -3.05 -18.59
N ILE A 12 -2.36 -2.55 -18.80
CA ILE A 12 -3.37 -2.34 -17.75
C ILE A 12 -3.84 -3.69 -17.18
N VAL A 13 -4.13 -4.68 -18.03
CA VAL A 13 -4.53 -6.02 -17.60
C VAL A 13 -3.40 -6.69 -16.81
N ALA A 14 -2.16 -6.64 -17.29
CA ALA A 14 -1.01 -7.19 -16.58
C ALA A 14 -0.73 -6.48 -15.24
N ALA A 15 -0.98 -5.17 -15.16
CA ALA A 15 -0.89 -4.42 -13.91
C ALA A 15 -1.99 -4.85 -12.92
N ALA A 16 -3.22 -5.04 -13.41
CA ALA A 16 -4.35 -5.53 -12.61
C ALA A 16 -4.12 -6.96 -12.10
N GLU A 17 -3.60 -7.87 -12.94
CA GLU A 17 -3.23 -9.22 -12.53
C GLU A 17 -2.11 -9.23 -11.49
N LYS A 18 -1.08 -8.39 -11.66
CA LYS A 18 -0.01 -8.22 -10.66
C LYS A 18 -0.52 -7.60 -9.35
N LEU A 19 -1.59 -6.81 -9.39
CA LEU A 19 -2.26 -6.31 -8.18
C LEU A 19 -3.06 -7.43 -7.50
N GLY A 20 -3.68 -8.33 -8.27
CA GLY A 20 -4.40 -9.51 -7.76
C GLY A 20 -3.48 -10.62 -7.21
N GLN A 21 -2.22 -10.66 -7.61
CA GLN A 21 -1.20 -11.62 -7.15
C GLN A 21 -0.52 -11.23 -5.82
N CYS A 22 -1.07 -10.28 -5.06
CA CYS A 22 -0.47 -9.92 -3.78
C CYS A 22 -0.86 -10.92 -2.71
N ASP A 23 0.14 -11.50 -2.05
CA ASP A 23 -0.07 -12.46 -0.95
C ASP A 23 -0.69 -11.80 0.29
N GLY A 24 -0.61 -10.48 0.35
CA GLY A 24 -1.33 -9.65 1.31
C GLY A 24 -0.91 -8.18 1.19
N TYR A 25 -1.30 -7.41 2.19
CA TYR A 25 -0.96 -6.01 2.34
C TYR A 25 -0.37 -5.77 3.72
N VAL A 26 0.56 -4.83 3.81
CA VAL A 26 1.03 -4.30 5.09
C VAL A 26 0.81 -2.80 5.12
N VAL A 27 0.55 -2.26 6.31
CA VAL A 27 0.48 -0.82 6.54
C VAL A 27 1.82 -0.38 7.11
N LEU A 28 2.48 0.55 6.42
CA LEU A 28 3.71 1.18 6.89
C LEU A 28 3.39 2.52 7.55
N ALA A 29 3.99 2.78 8.70
CA ALA A 29 4.10 4.10 9.28
C ALA A 29 5.56 4.52 9.25
N VAL A 30 5.86 5.66 8.63
CA VAL A 30 7.21 6.19 8.45
C VAL A 30 7.30 7.54 9.12
N ASP A 31 8.11 7.64 10.17
CA ASP A 31 8.42 8.89 10.83
C ASP A 31 9.62 9.55 10.12
N PRO A 32 9.43 10.69 9.43
CA PRO A 32 10.51 11.36 8.72
C PRO A 32 11.52 12.03 9.65
N GLN A 33 11.18 12.31 10.91
CA GLN A 33 12.07 12.98 11.86
C GLN A 33 13.09 12.02 12.48
N THR A 34 12.64 10.82 12.81
CA THR A 34 13.49 9.78 13.44
C THR A 34 14.04 8.77 12.44
N GLY A 35 13.38 8.62 11.29
CA GLY A 35 13.66 7.56 10.32
C GLY A 35 13.08 6.20 10.74
N GLU A 36 12.27 6.15 11.80
CA GLU A 36 11.59 4.93 12.23
C GLU A 36 10.54 4.48 11.20
N VAL A 37 10.49 3.17 10.98
CA VAL A 37 9.53 2.54 10.07
C VAL A 37 8.87 1.37 10.79
N ASP A 38 7.58 1.50 11.06
CA ASP A 38 6.74 0.43 11.59
C ASP A 38 5.96 -0.25 10.47
N ALA A 39 5.88 -1.59 10.54
CA ALA A 39 5.11 -2.39 9.61
C ALA A 39 4.02 -3.18 10.35
N HIS A 40 2.78 -3.08 9.88
CA HIS A 40 1.64 -3.80 10.42
C HIS A 40 1.03 -4.73 9.37
N GLY A 41 0.77 -5.98 9.75
CA GLY A 41 0.16 -6.99 8.88
C GLY A 41 0.83 -8.35 9.03
N PRO A 42 0.62 -9.28 8.08
CA PRO A 42 -0.16 -9.11 6.84
C PRO A 42 -1.67 -8.98 7.06
N TYR A 43 -2.33 -8.29 6.13
CA TYR A 43 -3.78 -8.10 6.07
C TYR A 43 -4.32 -8.34 4.65
N ASP A 44 -5.63 -8.55 4.52
CA ASP A 44 -6.32 -8.33 3.25
C ASP A 44 -6.42 -6.82 2.93
N GLY A 45 -6.79 -6.47 1.70
CA GLY A 45 -6.80 -5.07 1.24
C GLY A 45 -7.79 -4.17 2.00
N ILE A 46 -8.96 -4.69 2.39
CA ILE A 46 -9.96 -3.92 3.12
C ILE A 46 -9.47 -3.67 4.54
N THR A 47 -9.01 -4.71 5.22
CA THR A 47 -8.47 -4.66 6.58
C THR A 47 -7.26 -3.73 6.65
N ALA A 48 -6.36 -3.77 5.65
CA ALA A 48 -5.22 -2.86 5.56
C ALA A 48 -5.66 -1.39 5.43
N THR A 49 -6.67 -1.11 4.60
CA THR A 49 -7.19 0.25 4.42
C THR A 49 -7.80 0.79 5.71
N VAL A 50 -8.64 -0.02 6.38
CA VAL A 50 -9.25 0.35 7.67
C VAL A 50 -8.17 0.59 8.74
N LYS A 51 -7.12 -0.25 8.77
CA LYS A 51 -6.00 -0.10 9.71
C LYS A 51 -5.20 1.17 9.43
N ALA A 52 -4.94 1.50 8.16
CA ALA A 52 -4.25 2.73 7.76
C ALA A 52 -5.05 3.99 8.17
N ASP A 53 -6.36 4.02 7.90
CA ASP A 53 -7.22 5.14 8.31
C ASP A 53 -7.31 5.32 9.82
N LYS A 54 -7.26 4.21 10.57
CA LYS A 54 -7.21 4.26 12.03
C LYS A 54 -5.86 4.84 12.49
N LEU A 55 -4.75 4.30 12.00
CA LEU A 55 -3.40 4.78 12.36
C LEU A 55 -3.23 6.26 12.04
N ARG A 56 -3.70 6.71 10.87
CA ARG A 56 -3.64 8.12 10.50
C ARG A 56 -4.35 9.01 11.52
N ARG A 57 -5.58 8.65 11.91
CA ARG A 57 -6.34 9.36 12.95
C ARG A 57 -5.64 9.33 14.31
N ASP A 58 -5.09 8.19 14.70
CA ASP A 58 -4.37 8.03 15.97
C ASP A 58 -3.11 8.95 16.01
N PHE A 59 -2.35 9.02 14.91
CA PHE A 59 -1.20 9.92 14.78
C PHE A 59 -1.61 11.39 14.73
N ASP A 60 -2.69 11.74 14.03
CA ASP A 60 -3.21 13.12 13.99
C ASP A 60 -3.61 13.59 15.39
N GLN A 61 -4.29 12.74 16.17
CA GLN A 61 -4.64 13.05 17.55
C GLN A 61 -3.40 13.18 18.46
N GLY A 62 -2.31 12.48 18.11
CA GLY A 62 -1.02 12.55 18.78
C GLY A 62 -0.14 13.73 18.39
N GLY A 63 -0.55 14.57 17.42
CA GLY A 63 0.29 15.66 16.89
C GLY A 63 1.48 15.18 16.06
N LEU A 64 1.31 14.04 15.38
CA LEU A 64 2.30 13.39 14.53
C LEU A 64 1.84 13.43 13.06
N GLU A 65 1.39 14.60 12.59
CA GLU A 65 0.80 14.77 11.26
C GLU A 65 1.79 14.43 10.12
N ASP A 66 3.09 14.60 10.37
CA ASP A 66 4.18 14.35 9.43
C ASP A 66 4.55 12.86 9.25
N VAL A 67 4.11 11.97 10.15
CA VAL A 67 4.27 10.52 10.00
C VAL A 67 3.48 10.03 8.79
N THR A 68 4.14 9.45 7.80
CA THR A 68 3.45 8.93 6.60
C THR A 68 2.86 7.55 6.88
N VAL A 69 1.55 7.39 6.69
CA VAL A 69 0.88 6.08 6.78
C VAL A 69 0.47 5.63 5.37
N GLY A 70 0.91 4.44 4.96
CA GLY A 70 0.65 3.92 3.62
C GLY A 70 0.37 2.42 3.59
N VAL A 71 -0.55 1.99 2.73
CA VAL A 71 -0.78 0.57 2.44
C VAL A 71 0.14 0.16 1.30
N VAL A 72 0.96 -0.88 1.53
CA VAL A 72 1.85 -1.44 0.51
C VAL A 72 1.56 -2.92 0.31
N ARG A 73 1.88 -3.38 -0.90
CA ARG A 73 1.72 -4.79 -1.29
C ARG A 73 2.80 -5.62 -0.61
N LEU A 74 2.39 -6.71 0.02
CA LEU A 74 3.31 -7.72 0.52
C LEU A 74 3.40 -8.84 -0.51
N HIS A 75 4.59 -8.99 -1.07
CA HIS A 75 4.96 -10.16 -1.85
C HIS A 75 5.71 -11.11 -0.92
N THR A 76 5.16 -12.28 -0.63
CA THR A 76 5.91 -13.34 0.02
C THR A 76 6.88 -13.92 -1.00
N ALA A 77 8.15 -14.05 -0.62
CA ALA A 77 9.10 -14.82 -1.41
C ALA A 77 8.67 -16.28 -1.30
N ALA A 78 8.09 -16.81 -2.38
CA ALA A 78 7.85 -18.24 -2.52
C ALA A 78 9.16 -19.04 -2.54
#